data_AF-A0A6H1UE49-F1
#
_entry.id   AF-A0A6H1UE49-F1
#
_cell.length_a   1.000
_cell.length_b   1.000
_cell.length_c   1.000
_cell.angle_alpha   90.00
_cell.angle_beta   90.00
_cell.angle_gamma   90.00
#
_symmetry.space_group_name_H-M   'P 1'
#
loop_
_entity.id
_entity.type
_entity.pdbx_description
1 polymer ?
#
loop_
_entity_poly.entity_id
_entity_poly.type
_entity_poly.pdbx_seq_one_letter_code
_entity_poly.pdbx_strand_id
1 'polypeptide(L)'
;MTQVNAEQFAALDKQIEKLLSLLETNQDNASNQEELPFSQLQPLLDQRQSCLAALLVTPLGSDRQWLEQAVATTKQIAQRAVALKDKAKQQLGGYKKGRQQVNRYKQIEAGRG
;
A
#
# COMPACT_ATOMS: atom_id res chain seq x y z
N MET A 1 -16.16 -25.89 -9.01
CA MET A 1 -14.72 -25.54 -9.04
C MET A 1 -14.59 -24.23 -9.79
N THR A 2 -14.37 -23.13 -9.09
CA THR A 2 -14.16 -21.82 -9.73
C THR A 2 -12.84 -21.90 -10.49
N GLN A 3 -12.87 -21.80 -11.82
CA GLN A 3 -11.65 -21.75 -12.62
C GLN A 3 -10.92 -20.46 -12.28
N VAL A 4 -9.81 -20.59 -11.55
CA VAL A 4 -8.87 -19.49 -11.38
C VAL A 4 -8.18 -19.29 -12.73
N ASN A 5 -8.36 -18.12 -13.33
CA ASN A 5 -7.82 -17.80 -14.64
C ASN A 5 -6.90 -16.57 -14.58
N ALA A 6 -6.06 -16.40 -15.61
CA ALA A 6 -5.10 -15.30 -15.71
C ALA A 6 -5.78 -13.92 -15.62
N GLU A 7 -7.02 -13.81 -16.07
CA GLU A 7 -7.82 -12.59 -16.03
C GLU A 7 -8.16 -12.18 -14.60
N GLN A 8 -8.52 -13.14 -13.73
CA GLN A 8 -8.76 -12.88 -12.32
C GLN A 8 -7.49 -12.37 -11.62
N PHE A 9 -6.33 -12.94 -11.93
CA PHE A 9 -5.05 -12.49 -11.39
C PHE A 9 -4.73 -11.05 -11.84
N ALA A 10 -4.88 -10.75 -13.13
CA ALA A 10 -4.69 -9.41 -13.66
C ALA A 10 -5.70 -8.38 -13.09
N ALA A 11 -6.93 -8.81 -12.79
CA ALA A 11 -7.92 -7.95 -12.16
C ALA A 11 -7.50 -7.60 -10.71
N LEU A 12 -6.97 -8.57 -9.96
CA LEU A 12 -6.43 -8.33 -8.61
C LEU A 12 -5.23 -7.37 -8.64
N ASP A 13 -4.32 -7.53 -9.61
CA ASP A 13 -3.20 -6.60 -9.82
C ASP A 13 -3.71 -5.16 -10.03
N LYS A 14 -4.67 -4.96 -10.93
CA LYS A 14 -5.27 -3.63 -11.18
C LYS A 14 -5.96 -3.03 -9.96
N GLN A 15 -6.65 -3.85 -9.15
CA GLN A 15 -7.30 -3.38 -7.92
C GLN A 15 -6.27 -2.94 -6.88
N ILE A 16 -5.20 -3.70 -6.70
CA ILE A 16 -4.09 -3.35 -5.80
C ILE A 16 -3.42 -2.06 -6.28
N GLU A 17 -3.12 -1.95 -7.57
CA GLU A 17 -2.54 -0.73 -8.15
C GLU A 17 -3.42 0.50 -7.92
N LYS A 18 -4.73 0.37 -8.12
CA LYS A 18 -5.69 1.45 -7.88
C LYS A 18 -5.70 1.89 -6.42
N LEU A 19 -5.70 0.95 -5.48
CA LEU A 19 -5.63 1.26 -4.05
C LEU A 19 -4.32 1.93 -3.67
N LEU A 20 -3.19 1.44 -4.19
CA LEU A 20 -1.89 2.07 -3.96
C LEU A 20 -1.87 3.52 -4.47
N SER A 21 -2.41 3.78 -5.66
CA SER A 21 -2.51 5.15 -6.20
C SER A 21 -3.40 6.06 -5.35
N LEU A 22 -4.51 5.54 -4.82
CA LEU A 22 -5.37 6.27 -3.89
C LEU A 22 -4.65 6.61 -2.59
N LEU A 23 -3.89 5.67 -2.03
CA LEU A 23 -3.09 5.89 -0.83
C LEU A 23 -1.98 6.93 -1.08
N GLU A 24 -1.33 6.89 -2.24
CA GLU A 24 -0.31 7.87 -2.63
C GLU A 24 -0.89 9.29 -2.71
N THR A 25 -2.06 9.42 -3.34
CA THR A 25 -2.74 10.72 -3.55
C THR A 25 -3.28 11.29 -2.24
N ASN A 26 -3.87 10.45 -1.39
CA ASN A 26 -4.44 10.89 -0.11
C ASN A 26 -3.37 11.23 0.93
N GLN A 27 -2.16 10.64 0.86
CA GLN A 27 -1.05 11.06 1.72
C GLN A 27 -0.59 12.50 1.45
N ASP A 28 -0.80 13.05 0.25
CA ASP A 28 -0.46 14.45 -0.06
C ASP A 28 -1.55 15.43 0.38
N ASN A 29 -2.80 14.98 0.47
CA ASN A 29 -3.94 15.78 0.92
C ASN A 29 -4.20 15.59 2.41
N ALA A 30 -3.33 16.14 3.25
CA ALA A 30 -3.39 16.06 4.72
C ALA A 30 -4.69 16.59 5.38
N SER A 31 -5.59 17.20 4.59
CA SER A 31 -6.85 17.80 5.06
C SER A 31 -8.07 16.88 4.97
N ASN A 32 -8.03 15.81 4.17
CA ASN A 32 -9.17 14.91 4.05
C ASN A 32 -9.03 13.74 5.02
N GLN A 33 -9.85 13.74 6.07
CA GLN A 33 -10.05 12.63 7.02
C GLN A 33 -10.76 11.43 6.37
N GLU A 34 -10.57 11.18 5.07
CA GLU A 34 -11.09 9.97 4.46
C GLU A 34 -10.33 8.77 5.03
N GLU A 35 -11.08 7.81 5.56
CA GLU A 35 -10.56 6.57 6.10
C GLU A 35 -9.78 5.84 5.00
N LEU A 36 -8.45 5.84 5.13
CA LEU A 36 -7.57 5.25 4.13
C LEU A 36 -7.91 3.75 4.02
N PRO A 37 -8.11 3.21 2.81
CA PRO A 37 -8.57 1.83 2.61
C PRO A 37 -7.46 0.79 2.85
N PHE A 38 -6.59 1.00 3.84
CA PHE A 38 -5.54 0.05 4.23
C PHE A 38 -6.10 -1.32 4.59
N SER A 39 -7.28 -1.36 5.22
CA SER A 39 -7.99 -2.59 5.56
C SER A 39 -8.40 -3.41 4.34
N GLN A 40 -8.51 -2.79 3.16
CA GLN A 40 -8.87 -3.47 1.91
C GLN A 40 -7.65 -4.06 1.19
N LEU A 41 -6.43 -3.61 1.52
CA LEU A 41 -5.21 -4.05 0.83
C LEU A 41 -4.81 -5.48 1.21
N GLN A 42 -4.86 -5.83 2.49
CA GLN A 42 -4.45 -7.17 2.96
C GLN A 42 -5.32 -8.29 2.36
N PRO A 43 -6.66 -8.20 2.35
CA PRO A 43 -7.49 -9.21 1.70
C PRO A 43 -7.20 -9.40 0.21
N LEU A 44 -6.89 -8.31 -0.52
CA LEU A 44 -6.55 -8.40 -1.94
C LEU A 44 -5.19 -9.07 -2.17
N LEU A 45 -4.21 -8.82 -1.30
CA LEU A 45 -2.92 -9.49 -1.34
C LEU A 45 -3.06 -11.00 -1.06
N ASP A 46 -3.88 -11.37 -0.09
CA ASP A 46 -4.14 -12.78 0.26
C ASP A 46 -4.87 -13.51 -0.89
N GLN A 47 -5.85 -12.84 -1.51
CA GLN A 47 -6.52 -13.34 -2.70
C GLN A 47 -5.57 -13.49 -3.88
N ARG A 48 -4.68 -12.51 -4.10
CA ARG A 48 -3.65 -12.55 -5.14
C ARG A 48 -2.68 -13.71 -4.92
N GLN A 49 -2.23 -13.91 -3.68
CA GLN A 49 -1.34 -15.02 -3.33
C GLN A 49 -2.00 -16.37 -3.57
N SER A 50 -3.27 -16.52 -3.17
CA SER A 50 -4.04 -17.74 -3.40
C SER A 50 -4.26 -18.01 -4.89
N CYS A 51 -4.56 -16.96 -5.66
CA CYS A 51 -4.72 -17.01 -7.10
C CYS A 51 -3.41 -17.42 -7.80
N LEU A 52 -2.28 -16.83 -7.39
CA LEU A 52 -0.96 -17.20 -7.91
C LEU A 52 -0.63 -18.67 -7.64
N ALA A 53 -0.84 -19.15 -6.40
CA ALA A 53 -0.59 -20.54 -6.04
C ALA A 53 -1.42 -21.52 -6.90
N ALA A 54 -2.68 -21.17 -7.19
CA ALA A 54 -3.53 -21.95 -8.08
C ALA A 54 -3.08 -21.88 -9.55
N LEU A 55 -2.59 -20.75 -10.04
CA LEU A 55 -2.11 -20.63 -11.42
C LEU A 55 -0.77 -21.35 -11.66
N LEU A 56 0.09 -21.43 -10.65
CA LEU A 56 1.38 -22.11 -10.74
C LEU A 56 1.27 -23.61 -11.00
N VAL A 57 0.14 -24.25 -10.67
CA VAL A 57 -0.12 -25.66 -10.97
C VAL A 57 -0.78 -25.89 -12.33
N THR A 58 -1.06 -24.82 -13.08
CA THR A 58 -1.63 -24.88 -14.44
C THR A 58 -0.54 -24.79 -15.51
N PRO A 59 -0.83 -25.04 -16.81
CA PRO A 59 0.14 -24.83 -17.88
C PRO A 59 0.72 -23.40 -17.92
N LEU A 60 -0.04 -22.40 -17.47
CA LEU A 60 0.43 -21.02 -17.36
C LEU A 60 1.59 -20.86 -16.36
N GLY A 61 1.62 -21.71 -15.32
CA GLY A 61 2.74 -21.78 -14.37
C GLY A 61 4.05 -22.28 -14.97
N SER A 62 4.04 -22.78 -16.21
CA SER A 62 5.24 -23.13 -16.98
C SER A 62 5.59 -22.08 -18.04
N ASP A 63 4.73 -21.07 -18.25
CA ASP A 63 4.98 -19.98 -19.18
C ASP A 63 5.97 -18.98 -18.55
N ARG A 64 7.19 -18.99 -19.07
CA ARG A 64 8.27 -18.11 -18.63
C ARG A 64 7.93 -16.64 -18.76
N GLN A 65 7.32 -16.22 -19.87
CA GLN A 65 7.03 -14.81 -20.11
C GLN A 65 5.98 -14.31 -19.12
N TRP A 66 4.97 -15.14 -18.85
CA TRP A 66 3.96 -14.84 -17.84
C TRP A 66 4.56 -14.74 -16.42
N LEU A 67 5.42 -15.68 -16.05
CA LEU A 67 6.12 -15.65 -14.75
C LEU A 67 7.01 -14.42 -14.58
N GLU A 68 7.78 -14.06 -15.61
CA GLU A 68 8.64 -12.87 -15.59
C GLU A 68 7.79 -11.60 -15.39
N GLN A 69 6.65 -11.51 -16.05
CA GLN A 69 5.69 -10.41 -15.86
C GLN A 69 5.11 -10.40 -14.44
N ALA A 70 4.67 -11.54 -13.91
CA ALA A 70 4.13 -11.64 -12.56
C ALA A 70 5.15 -11.22 -11.49
N VAL A 71 6.43 -11.57 -11.68
CA VAL A 71 7.54 -11.14 -10.82
C VAL A 71 7.76 -9.63 -10.94
N ALA A 72 7.78 -9.08 -12.16
CA ALA A 72 7.96 -7.64 -12.39
C ALA A 72 6.87 -6.82 -11.67
N THR A 73 5.59 -7.19 -11.86
CA THR A 73 4.45 -6.54 -11.19
C THR A 73 4.56 -6.66 -9.66
N THR A 74 4.96 -7.83 -9.15
CA THR A 74 5.14 -8.02 -7.69
C THR A 74 6.22 -7.09 -7.13
N LYS A 75 7.35 -6.93 -7.85
CA LYS A 75 8.42 -6.01 -7.45
C LYS A 75 7.94 -4.55 -7.45
N GLN A 76 7.17 -4.15 -8.44
CA GLN A 76 6.61 -2.79 -8.52
C GLN A 76 5.65 -2.51 -7.35
N ILE A 77 4.72 -3.43 -7.05
CA ILE A 77 3.82 -3.32 -5.90
C ILE A 77 4.61 -3.17 -4.59
N ALA A 78 5.64 -4.00 -4.40
CA ALA A 78 6.48 -3.97 -3.19
C ALA A 78 7.24 -2.63 -3.05
N GLN A 79 7.82 -2.11 -4.13
CA GLN A 79 8.52 -0.83 -4.14
C GLN A 79 7.59 0.32 -3.76
N ARG A 80 6.38 0.36 -4.32
CA ARG A 80 5.37 1.38 -3.99
C ARG A 80 4.92 1.28 -2.53
N ALA A 81 4.69 0.08 -2.03
CA ALA A 81 4.33 -0.14 -0.62
C ALA A 81 5.43 0.34 0.35
N VAL A 82 6.70 0.11 0.02
CA VAL A 82 7.84 0.62 0.82
C VAL A 82 7.87 2.15 0.80
N ALA A 83 7.72 2.78 -0.37
CA ALA A 83 7.69 4.24 -0.47
C ALA A 83 6.55 4.85 0.35
N LEU A 84 5.35 4.27 0.29
CA LEU A 84 4.19 4.68 1.11
C LEU A 84 4.46 4.56 2.60
N LYS A 85 5.09 3.47 3.04
CA LYS A 85 5.48 3.25 4.44
C LYS A 85 6.49 4.31 4.89
N ASP A 86 7.50 4.60 4.09
CA ASP A 86 8.53 5.57 4.44
C ASP A 86 7.97 7.00 4.50
N LYS A 87 7.08 7.36 3.57
CA LYS A 87 6.37 8.64 3.57
C LYS A 87 5.47 8.78 4.80
N ALA A 88 4.69 7.75 5.15
CA ALA A 88 3.89 7.74 6.37
C ALA A 88 4.75 7.88 7.64
N LYS A 89 5.92 7.23 7.69
CA LYS A 89 6.87 7.34 8.80
C LYS A 89 7.42 8.76 8.93
N GLN A 90 7.75 9.41 7.82
CA GLN A 90 8.22 10.80 7.81
C GLN A 90 7.13 11.75 8.33
N GLN A 91 5.88 11.58 7.90
CA GLN A 91 4.74 12.37 8.37
C GLN A 91 4.53 12.22 9.89
N LEU A 92 4.55 10.99 10.42
CA LEU A 92 4.47 10.74 11.85
C LEU A 92 5.65 11.35 12.63
N GLY A 93 6.86 11.31 12.06
CA GLY A 93 8.04 11.97 12.62
C GLY A 93 7.91 13.50 12.68
N GLY A 94 7.39 14.11 11.60
CA GLY A 94 7.08 15.54 11.53
C GLY A 94 6.01 15.94 12.55
N TYR A 95 4.94 15.17 12.66
CA TYR A 95 3.87 15.38 13.64
C TYR A 95 4.39 15.37 15.09
N LYS A 96 5.26 14.39 15.43
CA LYS A 96 5.90 14.32 16.75
C LYS A 96 6.73 15.57 17.06
N LYS A 97 7.49 16.09 16.09
CA LYS A 97 8.30 17.31 16.25
C LYS A 97 7.43 18.55 16.44
N GLY A 98 6.38 18.71 15.62
CA GLY A 98 5.44 19.83 15.76
C GLY A 98 4.76 19.86 17.13
N ARG A 99 4.33 18.70 17.64
CA ARG A 99 3.72 18.59 18.98
C ARG A 99 4.69 18.99 20.11
N GLN A 100 5.96 18.59 20.01
CA GLN A 100 6.99 19.00 20.97
C GLN A 100 7.26 20.51 20.93
N GLN A 101 7.26 21.12 19.74
CA GLN A 101 7.45 22.56 19.59
C GLN A 101 6.28 23.34 20.20
N VAL A 102 5.03 22.95 19.91
CA VAL A 102 3.83 23.56 20.52
C VAL A 102 3.85 23.42 22.04
N ASN A 103 4.23 22.25 22.58
CA ASN A 103 4.33 22.06 24.02
C ASN A 103 5.42 22.93 24.66
N ARG A 104 6.57 23.14 24.01
CA ARG A 104 7.60 24.07 24.49
C ARG A 104 7.09 25.51 24.53
N TYR A 105 6.41 25.98 23.48
CA TYR A 105 5.84 27.32 23.48
C TYR A 105 4.84 27.52 24.62
N LYS A 106 3.94 26.56 24.84
CA LYS A 106 2.99 26.60 25.97
C LYS A 106 3.68 26.64 27.33
N GLN A 107 4.78 25.93 27.51
CA GLN A 107 5.57 25.97 28.75
C GLN A 107 6.27 27.32 28.96
N ILE A 108 6.78 27.94 27.89
CA ILE A 108 7.39 29.27 27.94
C ILE A 108 6.35 30.34 28.26
N GLU A 109 5.14 30.25 27.69
CA GLU A 109 4.03 31.18 28.00
C GLU A 109 3.51 30.98 29.44
N ALA A 110 3.38 29.73 29.90
CA ALA A 110 2.93 29.43 31.25
C ALA A 110 3.94 29.81 32.36
N GLY A 111 5.24 29.87 32.03
CA GLY A 111 6.30 30.30 32.96
C GLY A 111 6.62 31.80 32.92
N ARG A 112 5.93 32.59 32.07
CA ARG A 112 6.04 34.05 31.97
C ARG A 112 4.84 34.79 32.56
N GLY A 113 3.95 34.08 33.26
CA GLY A 113 2.86 34.65 34.07
C GLY A 113 3.26 34.79 35.53
#